data_AF-A0A165QF34-F1
#
_entry.id   AF-A0A165QF34-F1
#
_cell.length_a   1.000
_cell.length_b   1.000
_cell.length_c   1.000
_cell.angle_alpha   90.00
_cell.angle_beta   90.00
_cell.angle_gamma   90.00
#
_symmetry.space_group_name_H-M   'P 1'
#
loop_
_entity.id
_entity.type
_entity.pdbx_description
1 polymer ?
#
loop_
_entity_poly.entity_id
_entity_poly.type
_entity_poly.pdbx_seq_one_letter_code
_entity_poly.pdbx_strand_id
1 'polypeptide(L)'
;QAKKDQVMVNQGKISVAEGGVMSTIYDFDNTSEGYVKNDGTVYYYSNFNNDNIYDHSNNAKGSKAVFTHFENGTGAQNITGNQLSNFYDVVLDNSTKEMAFDLKNEMNVRGSVDFKDGIIKVDSLKGMLTFHQGAKALKPTDNSHAEGYVEKIGSEEFQYPKGDKGLYRYARITAPEHVKDAYEGKYNLDDKNFFRARNAKSGVINLLNEREYWTIDKGSDNSEGNIMLTLSWDERTTPKELLTDPEKELHIVRWDAKQQLWVDEGGVVDLAKKEITTPANVRGYGFFTLATVKTDLILDGDIVIYNLVTPDGDGKNDYFIIDNINKFPNNTVEIYNRWG
;
A
#
# COMPACT_ATOMS: atom_id res chain seq x y z
N GLN A 1 -26.13 29.10 -22.80
CA GLN A 1 -27.20 28.48 -22.01
C GLN A 1 -26.51 27.67 -20.92
N ALA A 2 -26.65 28.08 -19.66
CA ALA A 2 -25.80 27.61 -18.56
C ALA A 2 -26.10 26.14 -18.22
N LYS A 3 -25.05 25.32 -18.10
CA LYS A 3 -25.05 23.93 -17.62
C LYS A 3 -25.49 23.85 -16.14
N LYS A 4 -26.77 24.11 -15.83
CA LYS A 4 -27.29 23.97 -14.47
C LYS A 4 -28.10 22.69 -14.22
N ASP A 5 -28.40 21.91 -15.26
CA ASP A 5 -29.35 20.79 -15.17
C ASP A 5 -28.73 19.42 -15.57
N GLN A 6 -27.40 19.24 -15.45
CA GLN A 6 -26.72 17.99 -15.78
C GLN A 6 -26.31 17.20 -14.53
N VAL A 7 -27.28 16.92 -13.66
CA VAL A 7 -27.08 16.13 -12.44
C VAL A 7 -28.26 15.18 -12.19
N MET A 8 -27.97 13.95 -11.80
CA MET A 8 -28.94 13.02 -11.23
C MET A 8 -28.87 13.09 -9.71
N VAL A 9 -29.86 13.73 -9.09
CA VAL A 9 -29.90 13.96 -7.65
C VAL A 9 -30.77 12.90 -6.96
N ASN A 10 -30.23 12.23 -5.95
CA ASN A 10 -31.00 11.36 -5.05
C ASN A 10 -31.25 12.07 -3.71
N GLN A 11 -32.52 12.34 -3.41
CA GLN A 11 -33.01 12.87 -2.13
C GLN A 11 -33.92 11.85 -1.40
N GLY A 12 -33.92 10.60 -1.86
CA GLY A 12 -34.77 9.55 -1.31
C GLY A 12 -34.06 8.21 -1.36
N LYS A 13 -34.72 7.19 -1.92
CA LYS A 13 -34.15 5.85 -2.03
C LYS A 13 -34.03 5.41 -3.48
N ILE A 14 -32.81 5.11 -3.89
CA ILE A 14 -32.52 4.35 -5.11
C ILE A 14 -32.17 2.92 -4.69
N SER A 15 -32.85 1.95 -5.28
CA SER A 15 -32.54 0.53 -5.09
C SER A 15 -32.40 -0.12 -6.45
N VAL A 16 -31.22 -0.67 -6.73
CA VAL A 16 -30.95 -1.46 -7.93
C VAL A 16 -30.87 -2.91 -7.50
N ALA A 17 -31.89 -3.70 -7.87
CA ALA A 17 -31.96 -5.11 -7.49
C ALA A 17 -30.95 -5.97 -8.28
N GLU A 18 -30.72 -7.19 -7.82
CA GLU A 18 -29.89 -8.18 -8.52
C GLU A 18 -30.34 -8.37 -9.99
N GLY A 19 -29.39 -8.35 -10.91
CA GLY A 19 -29.64 -8.37 -12.36
C GLY A 19 -30.17 -7.05 -12.95
N GLY A 20 -30.56 -6.09 -12.11
CA GLY A 20 -30.95 -4.74 -12.51
C GLY A 20 -29.76 -3.92 -13.00
N VAL A 21 -30.02 -3.03 -13.96
CA VAL A 21 -29.02 -2.11 -14.51
C VAL A 21 -29.53 -0.68 -14.41
N MET A 22 -28.71 0.20 -13.86
CA MET A 22 -28.93 1.63 -13.85
C MET A 22 -27.71 2.33 -14.47
N SER A 23 -27.92 3.48 -15.10
CA SER A 23 -26.82 4.31 -15.56
C SER A 23 -27.20 5.79 -15.50
N THR A 24 -26.19 6.64 -15.34
CA THR A 24 -26.34 8.09 -15.50
C THR A 24 -25.18 8.64 -16.31
N ILE A 25 -25.52 9.42 -17.35
CA ILE A 25 -24.56 10.22 -18.13
C ILE A 25 -24.23 11.57 -17.49
N TYR A 26 -25.00 11.94 -16.47
CA TYR A 26 -24.83 13.15 -15.68
C TYR A 26 -24.10 12.85 -14.39
N ASP A 27 -23.60 13.91 -13.74
CA ASP A 27 -23.05 13.82 -12.40
C ASP A 27 -24.07 13.15 -11.48
N PHE A 28 -23.64 12.17 -10.71
CA PHE A 28 -24.47 11.51 -9.71
C PHE A 28 -24.27 12.18 -8.37
N ASP A 29 -25.37 12.63 -7.75
CA ASP A 29 -25.34 13.26 -6.44
C ASP A 29 -26.27 12.53 -5.46
N ASN A 30 -25.71 11.66 -4.63
CA ASN A 30 -26.41 11.11 -3.48
C ASN A 30 -26.30 12.07 -2.31
N THR A 31 -27.32 12.90 -2.13
CA THR A 31 -27.35 13.98 -1.14
C THR A 31 -27.33 13.44 0.30
N SER A 32 -27.23 14.34 1.28
CA SER A 32 -27.33 14.01 2.71
C SER A 32 -28.66 13.33 3.11
N GLU A 33 -29.70 13.40 2.28
CA GLU A 33 -30.99 12.72 2.49
C GLU A 33 -31.11 11.42 1.67
N GLY A 34 -30.17 11.19 0.75
CA GLY A 34 -30.21 10.10 -0.20
C GLY A 34 -29.70 8.76 0.36
N TYR A 35 -30.34 7.69 -0.07
CA TYR A 35 -29.93 6.32 0.22
C TYR A 35 -29.83 5.55 -1.09
N VAL A 36 -28.69 4.91 -1.32
CA VAL A 36 -28.48 3.99 -2.45
C VAL A 36 -28.25 2.59 -1.92
N LYS A 37 -29.02 1.64 -2.45
CA LYS A 37 -28.75 0.21 -2.33
C LYS A 37 -28.50 -0.40 -3.70
N ASN A 38 -27.26 -0.80 -3.95
CA ASN A 38 -26.85 -1.39 -5.22
C ASN A 38 -26.58 -2.89 -5.07
N ASP A 39 -27.53 -3.72 -5.48
CA ASP A 39 -27.38 -5.18 -5.60
C ASP A 39 -27.21 -5.62 -7.07
N GLY A 40 -27.29 -4.69 -8.03
CA GLY A 40 -27.20 -4.91 -9.47
C GLY A 40 -25.95 -4.28 -10.08
N THR A 41 -26.07 -3.68 -11.27
CA THR A 41 -24.97 -2.94 -11.91
C THR A 41 -25.33 -1.48 -12.14
N VAL A 42 -24.48 -0.56 -11.69
CA VAL A 42 -24.64 0.88 -11.92
C VAL A 42 -23.45 1.44 -12.70
N TYR A 43 -23.73 2.13 -13.79
CA TYR A 43 -22.73 2.86 -14.57
C TYR A 43 -22.76 4.35 -14.23
N TYR A 44 -21.62 4.86 -13.77
CA TYR A 44 -21.37 6.28 -13.55
C TYR A 44 -20.47 6.79 -14.66
N TYR A 45 -21.07 7.50 -15.63
CA TYR A 45 -20.35 8.02 -16.78
C TYR A 45 -19.74 9.42 -16.56
N SER A 46 -19.99 10.02 -15.39
CA SER A 46 -19.52 11.35 -15.02
C SER A 46 -19.11 11.38 -13.54
N ASN A 47 -19.14 12.54 -12.87
CA ASN A 47 -18.71 12.61 -11.47
C ASN A 47 -19.68 11.86 -10.54
N PHE A 48 -19.17 11.44 -9.38
CA PHE A 48 -19.90 10.76 -8.34
C PHE A 48 -19.74 11.52 -7.02
N ASN A 49 -20.85 11.78 -6.34
CA ASN A 49 -20.89 12.31 -4.99
C ASN A 49 -21.76 11.43 -4.09
N ASN A 50 -21.28 11.17 -2.87
CA ASN A 50 -22.02 10.45 -1.84
C ASN A 50 -21.92 11.12 -0.46
N ASP A 51 -23.00 11.75 -0.04
CA ASP A 51 -23.11 12.47 1.23
C ASP A 51 -23.95 11.75 2.28
N ASN A 52 -24.38 10.51 2.00
CA ASN A 52 -25.10 9.66 2.93
C ASN A 52 -24.85 8.16 2.62
N ILE A 53 -25.84 7.28 2.72
CA ILE A 53 -25.62 5.84 2.62
C ILE A 53 -25.53 5.40 1.16
N TYR A 54 -24.42 4.72 0.84
CA TYR A 54 -24.26 3.87 -0.33
C TYR A 54 -23.85 2.47 0.12
N ASP A 55 -24.69 1.47 -0.12
CA ASP A 55 -24.42 0.09 0.34
C ASP A 55 -24.97 -0.97 -0.62
N HIS A 56 -24.65 -2.22 -0.31
CA HIS A 56 -25.14 -3.42 -0.99
C HIS A 56 -25.56 -4.47 0.05
N SER A 57 -26.40 -5.43 -0.35
CA SER A 57 -26.73 -6.57 0.50
C SER A 57 -25.51 -7.47 0.70
N ASN A 58 -25.35 -8.07 1.88
CA ASN A 58 -24.22 -8.97 2.20
C ASN A 58 -24.06 -10.15 1.22
N ASN A 59 -25.15 -10.60 0.60
CA ASN A 59 -25.18 -11.70 -0.36
C ASN A 59 -25.18 -11.27 -1.83
N ALA A 60 -25.19 -9.96 -2.12
CA ALA A 60 -25.24 -9.44 -3.48
C ALA A 60 -23.87 -9.50 -4.17
N LYS A 61 -23.37 -10.72 -4.41
CA LYS A 61 -22.06 -10.93 -5.06
C LYS A 61 -21.99 -10.50 -6.53
N GLY A 62 -23.13 -10.13 -7.13
CA GLY A 62 -23.21 -9.52 -8.46
C GLY A 62 -23.25 -7.99 -8.43
N SER A 63 -23.24 -7.36 -7.26
CA SER A 63 -23.25 -5.91 -7.10
C SER A 63 -22.00 -5.28 -7.71
N LYS A 64 -22.20 -4.31 -8.60
CA LYS A 64 -21.13 -3.69 -9.38
C LYS A 64 -21.37 -2.19 -9.59
N ALA A 65 -20.34 -1.39 -9.37
CA ALA A 65 -20.25 -0.01 -9.81
C ALA A 65 -19.20 0.11 -10.92
N VAL A 66 -19.55 0.76 -12.03
CA VAL A 66 -18.64 0.96 -13.17
C VAL A 66 -18.43 2.45 -13.35
N PHE A 67 -17.20 2.91 -13.15
CA PHE A 67 -16.76 4.27 -13.43
C PHE A 67 -16.04 4.27 -14.77
N THR A 68 -16.64 4.92 -15.76
CA THR A 68 -16.11 4.97 -17.13
C THR A 68 -16.61 6.23 -17.84
N HIS A 69 -16.19 6.47 -19.09
CA HIS A 69 -16.77 7.51 -19.92
C HIS A 69 -17.91 6.98 -20.80
N PHE A 70 -18.87 7.85 -21.07
CA PHE A 70 -19.85 7.59 -22.13
C PHE A 70 -19.27 8.01 -23.49
N GLU A 71 -19.27 7.10 -24.46
CA GLU A 71 -18.76 7.34 -25.82
C GLU A 71 -17.34 7.94 -25.83
N ASN A 72 -17.16 9.11 -26.47
CA ASN A 72 -15.88 9.81 -26.59
C ASN A 72 -15.64 10.80 -25.44
N GLY A 73 -16.23 10.54 -24.27
CA GLY A 73 -15.98 11.31 -23.05
C GLY A 73 -14.49 11.34 -22.70
N THR A 74 -14.03 12.47 -22.15
CA THR A 74 -12.63 12.66 -21.75
C THR A 74 -12.58 13.40 -20.42
N GLY A 75 -11.45 13.28 -19.71
CA GLY A 75 -11.20 13.99 -18.47
C GLY A 75 -11.35 13.12 -17.22
N ALA A 76 -10.92 13.66 -16.09
CA ALA A 76 -11.00 12.97 -14.81
C ALA A 76 -12.45 12.88 -14.32
N GLN A 77 -12.82 11.75 -13.71
CA GLN A 77 -14.03 11.62 -12.91
C GLN A 77 -13.70 11.95 -11.45
N ASN A 78 -14.41 12.91 -10.87
CA ASN A 78 -14.33 13.17 -9.44
C ASN A 78 -15.20 12.14 -8.70
N ILE A 79 -14.61 11.48 -7.70
CA ILE A 79 -15.31 10.58 -6.78
C ILE A 79 -15.24 11.21 -5.39
N THR A 80 -16.34 11.84 -5.00
CA THR A 80 -16.43 12.74 -3.86
C THR A 80 -17.51 12.27 -2.88
N GLY A 81 -17.55 12.89 -1.70
CA GLY A 81 -18.58 12.63 -0.72
C GLY A 81 -18.13 12.96 0.69
N ASN A 82 -19.08 13.26 1.56
CA ASN A 82 -18.85 13.41 3.00
C ASN A 82 -19.11 12.13 3.80
N GLN A 83 -19.54 11.05 3.12
CA GLN A 83 -19.79 9.73 3.73
C GLN A 83 -19.17 8.63 2.85
N LEU A 84 -18.63 7.61 3.53
CA LEU A 84 -18.04 6.45 2.87
C LEU A 84 -19.04 5.76 1.93
N SER A 85 -18.52 5.15 0.88
CA SER A 85 -19.32 4.36 -0.08
C SER A 85 -18.92 2.90 -0.04
N ASN A 86 -19.86 2.01 0.31
CA ASN A 86 -19.63 0.57 0.34
C ASN A 86 -19.99 -0.06 -1.01
N PHE A 87 -18.97 -0.47 -1.75
CA PHE A 87 -19.09 -1.19 -3.00
C PHE A 87 -18.77 -2.68 -2.81
N TYR A 88 -19.40 -3.53 -3.61
CA TYR A 88 -18.97 -4.91 -3.76
C TYR A 88 -17.89 -5.02 -4.84
N ASP A 89 -18.25 -5.00 -6.12
CA ASP A 89 -17.29 -4.88 -7.23
C ASP A 89 -17.26 -3.46 -7.79
N VAL A 90 -16.06 -2.99 -8.15
CA VAL A 90 -15.79 -1.72 -8.80
C VAL A 90 -15.03 -1.98 -10.10
N VAL A 91 -15.38 -1.27 -11.17
CA VAL A 91 -14.63 -1.25 -12.42
C VAL A 91 -14.19 0.18 -12.69
N LEU A 92 -12.89 0.37 -12.92
CA LEU A 92 -12.27 1.64 -13.27
C LEU A 92 -11.80 1.56 -14.72
N ASP A 93 -12.45 2.31 -15.61
CA ASP A 93 -12.22 2.25 -17.06
C ASP A 93 -12.29 3.65 -17.69
N ASN A 94 -11.24 4.45 -17.48
CA ASN A 94 -11.14 5.81 -18.02
C ASN A 94 -9.70 6.08 -18.49
N SER A 95 -9.51 6.21 -19.80
CA SER A 95 -8.19 6.38 -20.44
C SER A 95 -7.53 7.75 -20.25
N THR A 96 -8.12 8.62 -19.42
CA THR A 96 -7.52 9.92 -19.10
C THR A 96 -6.17 9.71 -18.42
N LYS A 97 -5.12 10.28 -19.03
CA LYS A 97 -3.75 10.14 -18.56
C LYS A 97 -3.53 10.86 -17.23
N GLU A 98 -2.54 10.39 -16.49
CA GLU A 98 -2.07 10.93 -15.21
C GLU A 98 -3.09 10.85 -14.06
N MET A 99 -4.34 11.30 -14.26
CA MET A 99 -5.41 11.22 -13.27
C MET A 99 -6.75 10.97 -13.96
N ALA A 100 -7.17 9.71 -13.98
CA ALA A 100 -8.47 9.32 -14.52
C ALA A 100 -9.59 9.43 -13.47
N PHE A 101 -9.26 9.16 -12.21
CA PHE A 101 -10.19 9.25 -11.09
C PHE A 101 -9.55 10.05 -9.97
N ASP A 102 -10.24 11.07 -9.50
CA ASP A 102 -9.83 11.90 -8.37
C ASP A 102 -10.68 11.51 -7.15
N LEU A 103 -10.13 10.64 -6.30
CA LEU A 103 -10.83 10.06 -5.15
C LEU A 103 -10.65 10.93 -3.91
N LYS A 104 -11.73 11.59 -3.51
CA LYS A 104 -11.86 12.46 -2.33
C LYS A 104 -12.99 11.97 -1.41
N ASN A 105 -13.14 10.65 -1.33
CA ASN A 105 -14.07 9.95 -0.45
C ASN A 105 -13.45 8.62 -0.01
N GLU A 106 -13.96 8.04 1.06
CA GLU A 106 -13.65 6.67 1.48
C GLU A 106 -14.43 5.67 0.63
N MET A 107 -13.72 4.90 -0.20
CA MET A 107 -14.24 3.86 -1.08
C MET A 107 -13.94 2.48 -0.46
N ASN A 108 -14.95 1.86 0.13
CA ASN A 108 -14.86 0.54 0.74
C ASN A 108 -15.27 -0.53 -0.25
N VAL A 109 -14.43 -1.53 -0.46
CA VAL A 109 -14.62 -2.59 -1.46
C VAL A 109 -14.60 -3.96 -0.80
N ARG A 110 -15.65 -4.76 -1.01
CA ARG A 110 -15.77 -6.13 -0.45
C ARG A 110 -15.55 -7.26 -1.46
N GLY A 111 -15.65 -6.97 -2.76
CA GLY A 111 -15.51 -7.94 -3.85
C GLY A 111 -14.21 -7.74 -4.62
N SER A 112 -14.17 -6.74 -5.50
CA SER A 112 -12.98 -6.46 -6.30
C SER A 112 -12.93 -5.04 -6.86
N VAL A 113 -11.73 -4.59 -7.21
CA VAL A 113 -11.52 -3.43 -8.09
C VAL A 113 -10.83 -3.93 -9.35
N ASP A 114 -11.49 -3.80 -10.50
CA ASP A 114 -10.91 -4.06 -11.83
C ASP A 114 -10.29 -2.77 -12.39
N PHE A 115 -8.95 -2.73 -12.41
CA PHE A 115 -8.14 -1.66 -12.99
C PHE A 115 -8.02 -1.88 -14.51
N LYS A 116 -9.06 -1.50 -15.27
CA LYS A 116 -9.04 -1.69 -16.72
C LYS A 116 -8.21 -0.64 -17.44
N ASP A 117 -8.47 0.64 -17.12
CA ASP A 117 -7.71 1.76 -17.65
C ASP A 117 -7.83 2.97 -16.72
N GLY A 118 -6.76 3.75 -16.65
CA GLY A 118 -6.71 4.99 -15.88
C GLY A 118 -6.18 4.84 -14.46
N ILE A 119 -5.56 5.93 -13.99
CA ILE A 119 -4.99 6.05 -12.65
C ILE A 119 -6.01 6.67 -11.71
N ILE A 120 -6.26 6.02 -10.58
CA ILE A 120 -7.04 6.58 -9.46
C ILE A 120 -6.09 7.24 -8.46
N LYS A 121 -6.17 8.58 -8.36
CA LYS A 121 -5.41 9.35 -7.37
C LYS A 121 -6.25 9.51 -6.12
N VAL A 122 -5.71 9.06 -4.99
CA VAL A 122 -6.34 9.14 -3.68
C VAL A 122 -5.86 10.40 -2.97
N ASP A 123 -6.78 11.32 -2.69
CA ASP A 123 -6.50 12.52 -1.91
C ASP A 123 -6.13 12.14 -0.46
N SER A 124 -4.94 12.51 0.00
CA SER A 124 -4.43 12.07 1.30
C SER A 124 -5.13 12.68 2.51
N LEU A 125 -6.01 13.67 2.32
CA LEU A 125 -6.74 14.33 3.41
C LEU A 125 -8.21 13.91 3.47
N LYS A 126 -8.75 13.37 2.36
CA LYS A 126 -10.19 13.12 2.20
C LYS A 126 -10.55 11.78 1.60
N GLY A 127 -9.60 11.10 0.97
CA GLY A 127 -9.81 9.86 0.24
C GLY A 127 -9.13 8.67 0.89
N MET A 128 -9.75 7.50 0.74
CA MET A 128 -9.11 6.21 0.99
C MET A 128 -9.72 5.18 0.04
N LEU A 129 -8.89 4.29 -0.50
CA LEU A 129 -9.36 3.10 -1.20
C LEU A 129 -9.09 1.89 -0.32
N THR A 130 -10.14 1.32 0.28
CA THR A 130 -10.04 0.24 1.27
C THR A 130 -10.57 -1.06 0.70
N PHE A 131 -9.73 -2.09 0.74
CA PHE A 131 -10.07 -3.47 0.40
C PHE A 131 -10.35 -4.24 1.68
N HIS A 132 -11.58 -4.72 1.87
CA HIS A 132 -11.94 -5.54 3.02
C HIS A 132 -11.58 -7.03 2.82
N GLN A 133 -11.89 -7.85 3.82
CA GLN A 133 -11.73 -9.30 3.77
C GLN A 133 -12.31 -9.87 2.46
N GLY A 134 -11.52 -10.67 1.76
CA GLY A 134 -11.87 -11.31 0.50
C GLY A 134 -11.76 -10.41 -0.74
N ALA A 135 -11.59 -9.11 -0.57
CA ALA A 135 -11.53 -8.16 -1.67
C ALA A 135 -10.21 -8.24 -2.44
N LYS A 136 -10.27 -8.04 -3.77
CA LYS A 136 -9.11 -8.20 -4.66
C LYS A 136 -8.90 -7.00 -5.58
N ALA A 137 -7.65 -6.61 -5.77
CA ALA A 137 -7.26 -5.77 -6.90
C ALA A 137 -6.99 -6.65 -8.13
N LEU A 138 -7.63 -6.33 -9.25
CA LEU A 138 -7.53 -7.10 -10.49
C LEU A 138 -6.83 -6.29 -11.57
N LYS A 139 -5.82 -6.91 -12.20
CA LYS A 139 -5.09 -6.41 -13.39
C LYS A 139 -4.49 -4.98 -13.29
N PRO A 140 -3.86 -4.57 -12.18
CA PRO A 140 -3.15 -3.30 -12.18
C PRO A 140 -1.98 -3.31 -13.20
N THR A 141 -1.75 -2.18 -13.85
CA THR A 141 -0.70 -1.95 -14.85
C THR A 141 -0.12 -0.54 -14.72
N ASP A 142 0.95 -0.23 -15.47
CA ASP A 142 1.49 1.14 -15.56
C ASP A 142 0.41 2.16 -15.98
N ASN A 143 -0.56 1.77 -16.82
CA ASN A 143 -1.65 2.65 -17.25
C ASN A 143 -2.85 2.66 -16.30
N SER A 144 -2.97 1.67 -15.41
CA SER A 144 -4.10 1.58 -14.48
C SER A 144 -3.71 1.02 -13.12
N HIS A 145 -3.60 1.91 -12.15
CA HIS A 145 -3.26 1.61 -10.75
C HIS A 145 -3.74 2.76 -9.85
N ALA A 146 -3.56 2.62 -8.54
CA ALA A 146 -3.82 3.67 -7.57
C ALA A 146 -2.54 4.44 -7.20
N GLU A 147 -2.63 5.77 -7.11
CA GLU A 147 -1.60 6.64 -6.54
C GLU A 147 -2.14 7.23 -5.22
N GLY A 148 -1.31 7.34 -4.16
CA GLY A 148 -1.74 7.76 -2.81
C GLY A 148 -1.76 6.60 -1.80
N TYR A 149 -2.59 6.62 -0.76
CA TYR A 149 -2.76 5.49 0.18
C TYR A 149 -3.83 4.50 -0.30
N VAL A 150 -3.65 3.21 -0.01
CA VAL A 150 -4.66 2.14 -0.14
C VAL A 150 -4.59 1.34 1.15
N GLU A 151 -5.74 0.95 1.68
CA GLU A 151 -5.83 0.15 2.88
C GLU A 151 -6.29 -1.28 2.54
N LYS A 152 -5.70 -2.27 3.22
CA LYS A 152 -6.20 -3.64 3.28
C LYS A 152 -6.65 -3.94 4.70
N ILE A 153 -7.92 -4.29 4.86
CA ILE A 153 -8.46 -4.85 6.10
C ILE A 153 -8.73 -6.34 5.88
N GLY A 154 -8.16 -7.22 6.71
CA GLY A 154 -8.47 -8.65 6.72
C GLY A 154 -7.25 -9.57 6.63
N SER A 155 -7.48 -10.86 6.86
CA SER A 155 -6.46 -11.89 7.10
C SER A 155 -6.04 -12.66 5.84
N GLU A 156 -5.83 -11.96 4.73
CA GLU A 156 -5.36 -12.56 3.48
C GLU A 156 -4.13 -11.84 2.95
N GLU A 157 -3.28 -12.58 2.22
CA GLU A 157 -2.22 -11.97 1.44
C GLU A 157 -2.80 -10.92 0.50
N PHE A 158 -2.13 -9.78 0.39
CA PHE A 158 -2.61 -8.68 -0.43
C PHE A 158 -1.47 -7.98 -1.16
N GLN A 159 -1.63 -7.86 -2.48
CA GLN A 159 -0.74 -7.08 -3.33
C GLN A 159 -1.39 -5.72 -3.62
N TYR A 160 -0.73 -4.66 -3.17
CA TYR A 160 -1.25 -3.31 -3.33
C TYR A 160 -1.22 -2.90 -4.81
N PRO A 161 -2.34 -2.41 -5.40
CA PRO A 161 -2.39 -1.92 -6.77
C PRO A 161 -1.77 -0.52 -6.87
N LYS A 162 -0.52 -0.35 -6.44
CA LYS A 162 0.13 0.95 -6.25
C LYS A 162 1.13 1.31 -7.32
N GLY A 163 1.20 2.61 -7.61
CA GLY A 163 2.21 3.21 -8.46
C GLY A 163 2.37 4.68 -8.15
N ASP A 164 3.26 5.33 -8.90
CA ASP A 164 3.49 6.77 -8.88
C ASP A 164 4.10 7.19 -10.22
N LYS A 165 3.74 8.38 -10.70
CA LYS A 165 4.20 8.95 -11.98
C LYS A 165 3.99 8.00 -13.17
N GLY A 166 2.86 7.29 -13.18
CA GLY A 166 2.51 6.39 -14.28
C GLY A 166 3.31 5.08 -14.33
N LEU A 167 3.95 4.69 -13.23
CA LEU A 167 4.65 3.41 -13.10
C LEU A 167 4.04 2.60 -11.97
N TYR A 168 3.57 1.39 -12.29
CA TYR A 168 3.03 0.45 -11.32
C TYR A 168 4.17 -0.27 -10.60
N ARG A 169 4.15 -0.18 -9.26
CA ARG A 169 5.21 -0.62 -8.34
C ARG A 169 4.56 -1.09 -7.05
N TYR A 170 4.35 -2.39 -6.95
CA TYR A 170 3.63 -2.94 -5.80
C TYR A 170 4.56 -3.30 -4.65
N ALA A 171 3.96 -3.24 -3.46
CA ALA A 171 4.31 -4.04 -2.31
C ALA A 171 3.26 -5.16 -2.16
N ARG A 172 3.65 -6.27 -1.54
CA ARG A 172 2.74 -7.34 -1.15
C ARG A 172 3.02 -7.74 0.29
N ILE A 173 1.97 -7.93 1.07
CA ILE A 173 2.07 -8.39 2.46
C ILE A 173 1.51 -9.80 2.56
N THR A 174 2.11 -10.63 3.40
CA THR A 174 1.50 -11.91 3.79
C THR A 174 0.19 -11.67 4.52
N ALA A 175 -0.63 -12.73 4.63
CA ALA A 175 -1.86 -12.68 5.39
C ALA A 175 -1.63 -12.16 6.82
N PRO A 176 -2.31 -11.07 7.23
CA PRO A 176 -2.40 -10.69 8.63
C PRO A 176 -3.03 -11.78 9.50
N GLU A 177 -2.86 -11.66 10.81
CA GLU A 177 -3.30 -12.70 11.76
C GLU A 177 -4.82 -12.70 11.94
N HIS A 178 -5.46 -11.53 11.93
CA HIS A 178 -6.91 -11.42 12.14
C HIS A 178 -7.63 -10.66 11.02
N VAL A 179 -8.92 -10.97 10.89
CA VAL A 179 -9.83 -10.42 9.88
C VAL A 179 -10.12 -8.92 10.03
N LYS A 180 -9.66 -8.30 11.12
CA LYS A 180 -9.78 -6.86 11.37
C LYS A 180 -8.47 -6.10 11.23
N ASP A 181 -7.35 -6.82 11.13
CA ASP A 181 -6.05 -6.17 10.96
C ASP A 181 -6.05 -5.36 9.67
N ALA A 182 -5.49 -4.16 9.74
CA ALA A 182 -5.54 -3.14 8.71
C ALA A 182 -4.13 -2.68 8.36
N TYR A 183 -3.75 -2.69 7.08
CA TYR A 183 -2.46 -2.20 6.64
C TYR A 183 -2.65 -1.20 5.51
N GLU A 184 -1.91 -0.10 5.59
CA GLU A 184 -1.89 0.93 4.56
C GLU A 184 -0.64 0.78 3.71
N GLY A 185 -0.80 0.95 2.39
CA GLY A 185 0.26 0.90 1.42
C GLY A 185 0.28 2.12 0.53
N LYS A 186 1.47 2.67 0.30
CA LYS A 186 1.74 3.74 -0.66
C LYS A 186 3.11 3.53 -1.33
N TYR A 187 3.23 3.97 -2.57
CA TYR A 187 4.49 4.01 -3.31
C TYR A 187 4.82 5.45 -3.72
N ASN A 188 6.10 5.80 -3.72
CA ASN A 188 6.59 7.12 -4.12
C ASN A 188 7.88 7.02 -4.96
N LEU A 189 7.93 7.80 -6.04
CA LEU A 189 9.05 7.83 -6.99
C LEU A 189 9.66 9.24 -7.13
N ASP A 190 10.98 9.30 -7.16
CA ASP A 190 11.87 10.48 -7.23
C ASP A 190 11.59 11.60 -6.21
N ASP A 191 11.27 11.27 -4.96
CA ASP A 191 11.21 12.26 -3.88
C ASP A 191 12.59 12.50 -3.26
N LYS A 192 13.35 13.42 -3.86
CA LYS A 192 14.72 13.75 -3.39
C LYS A 192 14.75 14.37 -2.00
N ASN A 193 13.71 15.10 -1.60
CA ASN A 193 13.68 15.76 -0.30
C ASN A 193 13.46 14.74 0.82
N PHE A 194 12.66 13.71 0.56
CA PHE A 194 12.44 12.60 1.49
C PHE A 194 13.77 11.92 1.89
N PHE A 195 14.62 11.58 0.92
CA PHE A 195 15.91 10.92 1.18
C PHE A 195 16.96 11.86 1.76
N ARG A 196 16.98 13.14 1.35
CA ARG A 196 17.87 14.15 1.98
C ARG A 196 17.64 14.28 3.48
N ALA A 197 16.38 14.19 3.91
CA ALA A 197 16.01 14.21 5.32
C ALA A 197 16.32 12.89 6.06
N ARG A 198 16.58 11.80 5.33
CA ARG A 198 16.77 10.42 5.84
C ARG A 198 18.03 9.79 5.26
N ASN A 199 19.17 10.45 5.42
CA ASN A 199 20.43 10.05 4.77
C ASN A 199 21.28 9.06 5.60
N ALA A 200 20.98 8.90 6.88
CA ALA A 200 21.72 8.02 7.78
C ALA A 200 21.37 6.55 7.51
N LYS A 201 22.39 5.70 7.44
CA LYS A 201 22.25 4.27 7.17
C LYS A 201 23.13 3.46 8.12
N SER A 202 22.66 2.28 8.51
CA SER A 202 23.46 1.33 9.28
C SER A 202 24.70 0.89 8.48
N GLY A 203 25.78 0.55 9.18
CA GLY A 203 27.09 0.30 8.56
C GLY A 203 27.13 -0.87 7.57
N VAL A 204 26.15 -1.77 7.68
CA VAL A 204 25.95 -2.93 6.81
C VAL A 204 25.42 -2.56 5.42
N ILE A 205 24.69 -1.45 5.30
CA ILE A 205 24.15 -0.96 4.04
C ILE A 205 25.28 -0.37 3.20
N ASN A 206 25.43 -0.86 1.98
CA ASN A 206 26.38 -0.37 0.99
C ASN A 206 25.78 0.79 0.20
N LEU A 207 24.83 0.49 -0.71
CA LEU A 207 24.13 1.46 -1.55
C LEU A 207 22.63 1.47 -1.21
N LEU A 208 22.07 2.64 -0.96
CA LEU A 208 20.65 2.83 -0.70
C LEU A 208 19.94 3.23 -2.00
N ASN A 209 18.75 2.69 -2.25
CA ASN A 209 17.89 3.20 -3.32
C ASN A 209 17.26 4.53 -2.86
N GLU A 210 17.82 5.63 -3.34
CA GLU A 210 17.31 6.98 -3.06
C GLU A 210 16.33 7.49 -4.14
N ARG A 211 15.82 6.59 -4.99
CA ARG A 211 14.92 6.94 -6.09
C ARG A 211 13.48 6.58 -5.79
N GLU A 212 13.22 5.50 -5.07
CA GLU A 212 11.86 5.06 -4.78
C GLU A 212 11.74 4.51 -3.37
N TYR A 213 10.55 4.57 -2.78
CA TYR A 213 10.24 3.95 -1.50
C TYR A 213 8.77 3.55 -1.42
N TRP A 214 8.51 2.59 -0.55
CA TRP A 214 7.18 2.16 -0.16
C TRP A 214 6.92 2.59 1.27
N THR A 215 5.68 2.99 1.54
CA THR A 215 5.18 3.17 2.91
C THR A 215 4.26 1.99 3.20
N ILE A 216 4.54 1.28 4.30
CA ILE A 216 3.69 0.21 4.83
C ILE A 216 3.47 0.50 6.30
N ASP A 217 2.25 0.87 6.66
CA ASP A 217 1.88 1.23 8.03
C ASP A 217 0.73 0.36 8.54
N LYS A 218 0.64 0.24 9.86
CA LYS A 218 -0.51 -0.35 10.55
C LYS A 218 -1.64 0.69 10.60
N GLY A 219 -2.81 0.34 10.08
CA GLY A 219 -4.06 1.07 10.32
C GLY A 219 -4.56 1.02 11.77
N SER A 220 -5.77 1.49 12.03
CA SER A 220 -6.28 1.69 13.39
C SER A 220 -6.68 0.41 14.14
N ASP A 221 -7.09 -0.64 13.42
CA ASP A 221 -7.69 -1.86 13.99
C ASP A 221 -6.74 -3.07 13.97
N ASN A 222 -5.46 -2.88 14.33
CA ASN A 222 -4.47 -3.95 14.30
C ASN A 222 -4.27 -4.67 15.63
N SER A 223 -4.13 -5.99 15.56
CA SER A 223 -3.52 -6.77 16.62
C SER A 223 -1.98 -6.63 16.65
N GLU A 224 -1.36 -7.35 17.60
CA GLU A 224 0.09 -7.48 17.72
C GLU A 224 0.73 -8.27 16.55
N GLY A 225 -0.08 -8.86 15.66
CA GLY A 225 0.36 -9.61 14.48
C GLY A 225 1.30 -8.80 13.58
N ASN A 226 2.23 -9.49 12.92
CA ASN A 226 3.17 -8.88 11.97
C ASN A 226 3.18 -9.63 10.65
N ILE A 227 3.63 -8.95 9.60
CA ILE A 227 3.64 -9.48 8.23
C ILE A 227 5.06 -9.59 7.69
N MET A 228 5.26 -10.49 6.72
CA MET A 228 6.41 -10.44 5.83
C MET A 228 6.08 -9.52 4.66
N LEU A 229 7.07 -8.78 4.18
CA LEU A 229 6.92 -7.80 3.12
C LEU A 229 7.65 -8.26 1.86
N THR A 230 6.95 -8.21 0.73
CA THR A 230 7.53 -8.34 -0.61
C THR A 230 7.50 -7.00 -1.33
N LEU A 231 8.62 -6.61 -1.94
CA LEU A 231 8.72 -5.44 -2.82
C LEU A 231 9.11 -5.88 -4.23
N SER A 232 8.55 -5.21 -5.24
CA SER A 232 8.97 -5.36 -6.63
C SER A 232 10.12 -4.42 -6.98
N TRP A 233 10.97 -4.78 -7.95
CA TRP A 233 11.92 -3.85 -8.58
C TRP A 233 11.77 -3.84 -10.10
N ASP A 234 12.30 -2.80 -10.75
CA ASP A 234 12.33 -2.68 -12.22
C ASP A 234 13.42 -1.70 -12.63
N GLU A 235 14.11 -2.04 -13.72
CA GLU A 235 15.27 -1.31 -14.21
C GLU A 235 14.93 0.13 -14.66
N ARG A 236 13.65 0.45 -14.85
CA ARG A 236 13.18 1.82 -15.12
C ARG A 236 13.21 2.71 -13.87
N THR A 237 13.04 2.15 -12.67
CA THR A 237 12.97 2.90 -11.39
C THR A 237 14.17 2.59 -10.48
N THR A 238 14.51 1.32 -10.32
CA THR A 238 15.58 0.84 -9.45
C THR A 238 16.96 1.08 -10.10
N PRO A 239 17.89 1.79 -9.42
CA PRO A 239 19.21 2.06 -9.98
C PRO A 239 19.97 0.78 -10.32
N LYS A 240 20.63 0.76 -11.49
CA LYS A 240 21.34 -0.42 -12.01
C LYS A 240 22.43 -0.93 -11.07
N GLU A 241 23.04 -0.04 -10.28
CA GLU A 241 24.11 -0.37 -9.34
C GLU A 241 23.61 -1.31 -8.24
N LEU A 242 22.32 -1.22 -7.86
CA LEU A 242 21.70 -2.13 -6.91
C LEU A 242 21.40 -3.51 -7.50
N LEU A 243 21.40 -3.64 -8.83
CA LEU A 243 21.00 -4.85 -9.55
C LEU A 243 22.22 -5.62 -10.12
N THR A 244 23.42 -5.37 -9.58
CA THR A 244 24.66 -6.03 -10.04
C THR A 244 24.73 -7.50 -9.63
N ASP A 245 24.47 -7.82 -8.35
CA ASP A 245 24.33 -9.19 -7.83
C ASP A 245 23.14 -9.25 -6.85
N PRO A 246 21.89 -9.05 -7.34
CA PRO A 246 20.75 -8.85 -6.46
C PRO A 246 20.43 -10.09 -5.62
N GLU A 247 20.72 -11.30 -6.10
CA GLU A 247 20.50 -12.54 -5.32
C GLU A 247 21.31 -12.58 -4.02
N LYS A 248 22.49 -11.96 -4.00
CA LYS A 248 23.36 -11.94 -2.81
C LYS A 248 23.31 -10.64 -2.04
N GLU A 249 23.16 -9.52 -2.74
CA GLU A 249 23.37 -8.20 -2.15
C GLU A 249 22.08 -7.42 -1.94
N LEU A 250 21.00 -7.69 -2.69
CA LEU A 250 19.79 -6.87 -2.62
C LEU A 250 18.96 -7.26 -1.40
N HIS A 251 18.74 -6.30 -0.51
CA HIS A 251 17.92 -6.44 0.69
C HIS A 251 16.80 -5.38 0.73
N ILE A 252 15.75 -5.67 1.49
CA ILE A 252 14.77 -4.66 1.91
C ILE A 252 15.35 -3.95 3.13
N VAL A 253 15.29 -2.62 3.13
CA VAL A 253 15.68 -1.79 4.28
C VAL A 253 14.52 -0.93 4.74
N ARG A 254 14.48 -0.63 6.04
CA ARG A 254 13.44 0.20 6.67
C ARG A 254 14.05 1.41 7.35
N TRP A 255 13.36 2.55 7.29
CA TRP A 255 13.72 3.72 8.10
C TRP A 255 13.28 3.49 9.55
N ASP A 256 14.23 3.42 10.48
CA ASP A 256 13.93 3.38 11.90
C ASP A 256 13.75 4.80 12.44
N ALA A 257 12.51 5.18 12.76
CA ALA A 257 12.22 6.53 13.24
C ALA A 257 12.78 6.82 14.65
N LYS A 258 13.05 5.80 15.48
CA LYS A 258 13.63 6.00 16.82
C LYS A 258 15.13 6.23 16.72
N GLN A 259 15.81 5.45 15.88
CA GLN A 259 17.25 5.55 15.67
C GLN A 259 17.64 6.61 14.63
N GLN A 260 16.68 7.08 13.83
CA GLN A 260 16.88 8.00 12.71
C GLN A 260 17.90 7.46 11.70
N LEU A 261 17.80 6.18 11.34
CA LEU A 261 18.68 5.55 10.34
C LEU A 261 18.00 4.40 9.60
N TRP A 262 18.45 4.11 8.37
CA TRP A 262 18.03 2.94 7.60
C TRP A 262 18.66 1.65 8.16
N VAL A 263 17.81 0.69 8.51
CA VAL A 263 18.19 -0.64 9.03
C VAL A 263 17.86 -1.73 8.02
N ASP A 264 18.61 -2.82 8.08
CA ASP A 264 18.41 -3.99 7.22
C ASP A 264 17.25 -4.87 7.72
N GLU A 265 16.32 -5.21 6.83
CA GLU A 265 15.24 -6.18 7.07
C GLU A 265 15.51 -7.52 6.36
N GLY A 266 16.61 -7.63 5.62
CA GLY A 266 16.96 -8.83 4.86
C GLY A 266 16.24 -8.93 3.52
N GLY A 267 16.47 -10.03 2.81
CA GLY A 267 15.77 -10.29 1.57
C GLY A 267 16.03 -11.66 0.96
N VAL A 268 14.98 -12.27 0.43
CA VAL A 268 15.04 -13.45 -0.43
C VAL A 268 14.55 -13.02 -1.80
N VAL A 269 15.43 -13.10 -2.78
CA VAL A 269 15.21 -12.63 -4.15
C VAL A 269 14.61 -13.71 -5.04
N ASP A 270 13.57 -13.35 -5.79
CA ASP A 270 13.01 -14.09 -6.93
C ASP A 270 13.31 -13.31 -8.22
N LEU A 271 14.40 -13.68 -8.90
CA LEU A 271 14.84 -13.03 -10.14
C LEU A 271 13.80 -13.12 -11.27
N ALA A 272 13.04 -14.22 -11.34
CA ALA A 272 12.08 -14.44 -12.41
C ALA A 272 10.89 -13.48 -12.30
N LYS A 273 10.47 -13.18 -11.07
CA LYS A 273 9.39 -12.23 -10.79
C LYS A 273 9.86 -10.80 -10.58
N LYS A 274 11.16 -10.59 -10.40
CA LYS A 274 11.75 -9.31 -9.99
C LYS A 274 11.19 -8.81 -8.65
N GLU A 275 11.17 -9.73 -7.68
CA GLU A 275 10.64 -9.50 -6.35
C GLU A 275 11.64 -9.89 -5.28
N ILE A 276 11.59 -9.19 -4.15
CA ILE A 276 12.36 -9.50 -2.96
C ILE A 276 11.41 -9.56 -1.77
N THR A 277 11.56 -10.58 -0.92
CA THR A 277 10.70 -10.79 0.25
C THR A 277 11.53 -10.83 1.53
N THR A 278 11.09 -10.20 2.61
CA THR A 278 11.77 -10.33 3.90
C THR A 278 11.79 -11.79 4.35
N PRO A 279 12.88 -12.30 4.95
CA PRO A 279 12.97 -13.70 5.38
C PRO A 279 12.12 -14.03 6.61
N ALA A 280 11.67 -13.00 7.34
CA ALA A 280 10.79 -13.08 8.50
C ALA A 280 9.86 -11.85 8.53
N ASN A 281 9.00 -11.79 9.53
CA ASN A 281 8.15 -10.62 9.76
C ASN A 281 8.99 -9.34 9.93
N VAL A 282 8.51 -8.23 9.36
CA VAL A 282 9.18 -6.93 9.49
C VAL A 282 9.29 -6.51 10.95
N ARG A 283 10.41 -5.91 11.34
CA ARG A 283 10.65 -5.50 12.73
C ARG A 283 9.99 -4.17 13.10
N GLY A 284 9.43 -3.47 12.11
CA GLY A 284 8.72 -2.21 12.28
C GLY A 284 8.01 -1.82 10.99
N TYR A 285 7.33 -0.67 11.03
CA TYR A 285 6.52 -0.14 9.94
C TYR A 285 6.96 1.29 9.59
N GLY A 286 6.40 1.85 8.52
CA GLY A 286 6.75 3.15 7.98
C GLY A 286 7.37 3.01 6.60
N PHE A 287 8.57 3.57 6.40
CA PHE A 287 9.19 3.66 5.09
C PHE A 287 10.15 2.50 4.82
N PHE A 288 10.01 1.88 3.65
CA PHE A 288 10.85 0.81 3.15
C PHE A 288 11.41 1.17 1.79
N THR A 289 12.64 0.74 1.50
CA THR A 289 13.21 0.80 0.16
C THR A 289 14.16 -0.39 -0.05
N LEU A 290 14.82 -0.43 -1.21
CA LEU A 290 15.82 -1.42 -1.55
C LEU A 290 17.23 -0.89 -1.26
N ALA A 291 18.14 -1.79 -0.93
CA ALA A 291 19.54 -1.45 -0.79
C ALA A 291 20.43 -2.64 -1.14
N THR A 292 21.68 -2.38 -1.52
CA THR A 292 22.71 -3.41 -1.43
C THR A 292 23.36 -3.40 -0.05
N VAL A 293 23.76 -4.58 0.40
CA VAL A 293 24.46 -4.76 1.69
C VAL A 293 25.87 -5.28 1.47
N LYS A 294 26.74 -5.03 2.45
CA LYS A 294 28.08 -5.60 2.49
C LYS A 294 27.97 -7.02 3.02
N THR A 295 27.86 -7.99 2.12
CA THR A 295 27.73 -9.42 2.46
C THR A 295 28.88 -9.92 3.34
N ASP A 296 30.10 -9.38 3.19
CA ASP A 296 31.22 -9.72 4.09
C ASP A 296 31.01 -9.25 5.54
N LEU A 297 30.12 -8.27 5.76
CA LEU A 297 29.69 -7.81 7.09
C LEU A 297 28.38 -8.47 7.55
N ILE A 298 27.55 -8.94 6.59
CA ILE A 298 26.44 -9.86 6.83
C ILE A 298 26.98 -11.27 6.69
N LEU A 299 27.80 -11.68 7.65
CA LEU A 299 28.28 -13.04 7.68
C LEU A 299 27.07 -13.97 7.69
N ASP A 300 26.98 -14.79 6.65
CA ASP A 300 25.94 -15.78 6.42
C ASP A 300 25.95 -16.77 7.61
N GLY A 301 25.22 -16.43 8.67
CA GLY A 301 25.08 -17.27 9.85
C GLY A 301 25.94 -16.97 11.09
N ASP A 302 26.69 -15.86 11.19
CA ASP A 302 27.48 -15.60 12.40
C ASP A 302 26.79 -14.80 13.51
N ILE A 303 27.38 -14.92 14.70
CA ILE A 303 27.06 -14.24 15.95
C ILE A 303 27.34 -12.73 15.81
N VAL A 304 26.34 -11.87 16.07
CA VAL A 304 26.54 -10.41 16.05
C VAL A 304 26.60 -9.93 17.50
N ILE A 305 27.73 -9.35 17.89
CA ILE A 305 27.99 -8.89 19.27
C ILE A 305 28.04 -7.36 19.29
N TYR A 306 27.12 -6.72 20.00
CA TYR A 306 27.17 -5.28 20.23
C TYR A 306 28.01 -4.97 21.47
N ASN A 307 29.22 -4.44 21.28
CA ASN A 307 30.17 -4.19 22.37
C ASN A 307 29.91 -2.90 23.19
N LEU A 308 28.79 -2.22 22.95
CA LEU A 308 28.43 -0.98 23.62
C LEU A 308 27.21 -1.22 24.53
N VAL A 309 27.41 -1.07 25.83
CA VAL A 309 26.36 -1.19 26.85
C VAL A 309 26.45 0.02 27.76
N THR A 310 25.35 0.76 27.88
CA THR A 310 25.20 1.92 28.77
C THR A 310 23.95 1.71 29.62
N PRO A 311 24.05 0.96 30.73
CA PRO A 311 22.90 0.63 31.57
C PRO A 311 22.57 1.80 32.50
N ASP A 312 22.10 2.91 31.92
CA ASP A 312 21.71 4.12 32.65
C ASP A 312 20.19 4.32 32.76
N GLY A 313 19.40 3.40 32.20
CA GLY A 313 17.95 3.38 32.29
C GLY A 313 17.25 4.38 31.37
N ASP A 314 17.95 4.90 30.35
CA ASP A 314 17.39 5.83 29.37
C ASP A 314 16.63 5.14 28.22
N GLY A 315 16.65 3.80 28.18
CA GLY A 315 16.05 2.97 27.14
C GLY A 315 16.95 2.68 25.95
N LYS A 316 18.24 3.10 25.97
CA LYS A 316 19.21 2.94 24.88
C LYS A 316 20.45 2.17 25.35
N ASN A 317 20.75 1.07 24.68
CA ASN A 317 21.89 0.20 24.98
C ASN A 317 21.94 -0.27 26.46
N ASP A 318 20.80 -0.32 27.14
CA ASP A 318 20.69 -0.79 28.54
C ASP A 318 21.02 -2.28 28.70
N TYR A 319 20.92 -3.02 27.60
CA TYR A 319 21.11 -4.46 27.55
C TYR A 319 22.27 -4.81 26.63
N PHE A 320 23.06 -5.78 27.05
CA PHE A 320 24.01 -6.46 26.19
C PHE A 320 23.26 -7.50 25.34
N ILE A 321 23.26 -7.31 24.02
CA ILE A 321 22.57 -8.18 23.09
C ILE A 321 23.61 -8.88 22.21
N ILE A 322 23.41 -10.19 22.02
CA ILE A 322 24.13 -10.97 21.03
C ILE A 322 23.10 -11.59 20.09
N ASP A 323 23.01 -11.09 18.87
CA ASP A 323 22.09 -11.65 17.89
C ASP A 323 22.59 -13.02 17.44
N ASN A 324 21.65 -13.91 17.14
CA ASN A 324 21.91 -15.28 16.70
C ASN A 324 22.64 -16.18 17.71
N ILE A 325 22.76 -15.80 19.00
CA ILE A 325 23.37 -16.64 20.04
C ILE A 325 22.72 -18.03 20.14
N ASN A 326 21.42 -18.11 19.84
CA ASN A 326 20.63 -19.34 19.84
C ASN A 326 21.14 -20.39 18.83
N LYS A 327 21.88 -19.97 17.79
CA LYS A 327 22.50 -20.88 16.80
C LYS A 327 23.77 -21.55 17.34
N PHE A 328 24.32 -21.05 18.45
CA PHE A 328 25.49 -21.58 19.13
C PHE A 328 25.13 -22.06 20.55
N PRO A 329 24.28 -23.09 20.72
CA PRO A 329 23.74 -23.49 22.03
C PRO A 329 24.79 -23.96 23.03
N ASN A 330 25.99 -24.33 22.55
CA ASN A 330 27.15 -24.71 23.36
C ASN A 330 28.23 -23.63 23.27
N ASN A 331 27.97 -22.45 23.83
CA ASN A 331 28.93 -21.34 23.84
C ASN A 331 29.39 -21.00 25.27
N THR A 332 30.41 -20.15 25.37
CA THR A 332 30.81 -19.50 26.62
C THR A 332 30.98 -18.03 26.32
N VAL A 333 30.44 -17.17 27.19
CA VAL A 333 30.52 -15.70 27.08
C VAL A 333 31.37 -15.17 28.22
N GLU A 334 32.42 -14.42 27.90
CA GLU A 334 33.30 -13.76 28.87
C GLU A 334 33.24 -12.24 28.65
N ILE A 335 33.05 -11.48 29.73
CA ILE A 335 32.93 -10.02 29.70
C ILE A 335 34.07 -9.42 30.53
N TYR A 336 34.90 -8.62 29.88
CA TYR A 336 36.06 -7.97 30.48
C TYR A 336 35.81 -6.47 30.60
N ASN A 337 36.36 -5.84 31.64
CA ASN A 337 36.36 -4.39 31.75
C ASN A 337 37.66 -3.81 31.15
N ARG A 338 37.84 -2.48 31.20
CA ARG A 338 39.02 -1.82 30.59
C ARG A 338 40.37 -2.29 31.16
N TRP A 339 40.38 -2.95 32.31
CA TRP A 339 41.58 -3.45 32.98
C TRP A 339 41.83 -4.95 32.78
N GLY A 340 41.01 -5.62 31.98
CA GLY A 340 40.98 -7.09 31.88
C GLY A 340 39.98 -7.63 32.87
#